data_AF-A0A839SUH9-F1
#
_entry.id   AF-A0A839SUH9-F1
#
_cell.length_a   1.000
_cell.length_b   1.000
_cell.length_c   1.000
_cell.angle_alpha   90.00
_cell.angle_beta   90.00
_cell.angle_gamma   90.00
#
_symmetry.space_group_name_H-M   'P 1'
#
loop_
_entity.id
_entity.type
_entity.pdbx_description
1 polymer ?
#
loop_
_entity_poly.entity_id
_entity_poly.type
_entity_poly.pdbx_seq_one_letter_code
_entity_poly.pdbx_strand_id
1 'polypeptide(L)'
;MPHNADDATPPPRGCNGKIGPGDASGEQPEERLDSASADDSPNKHLNDTTVADYLREHPDFLVRHPELIETLVPPERRLDGAAGGVVLDLHRFMLERLRGEMRGLRDSHDFLVTTGRSNMSAQARIHEAVLAILSAPTFERLIETVTDDLAILLDIDVATLCVERRAEDIDASEFEGGEIKVRGLHRVDVGTVTRLLGPKRRLLLREEIAGDIDVFGPMAGLVRSDALIRLSISPVTPPALLALGARQVGAFHPQQGSELLEFLARSLEITVRAWLDLPD
;
A
#
# COMPACT_ATOMS: atom_id res chain seq x y z
N MET A 1 -34.42 -36.14 31.62
CA MET A 1 -34.98 -37.09 30.63
C MET A 1 -36.23 -36.46 30.03
N PRO A 2 -36.42 -36.43 28.70
CA PRO A 2 -35.62 -37.05 27.65
C PRO A 2 -35.05 -36.07 26.58
N HIS A 3 -33.84 -36.39 26.08
CA HIS A 3 -33.50 -36.83 24.70
C HIS A 3 -34.49 -36.48 23.55
N ASN A 4 -34.10 -36.21 22.30
CA ASN A 4 -32.92 -36.67 21.56
C ASN A 4 -32.81 -36.00 20.17
N ALA A 5 -31.62 -36.18 19.57
CA ALA A 5 -31.34 -36.58 18.17
C ALA A 5 -31.73 -35.63 17.02
N ASP A 6 -30.77 -35.19 16.19
CA ASP A 6 -30.15 -35.96 15.08
C ASP A 6 -31.21 -36.46 14.09
N ASP A 7 -31.14 -36.00 12.84
CA ASP A 7 -31.02 -36.94 11.72
C ASP A 7 -30.66 -36.19 10.43
N ALA A 8 -29.50 -36.54 9.89
CA ALA A 8 -29.11 -36.26 8.52
C ALA A 8 -29.20 -37.59 7.76
N THR A 9 -30.03 -37.65 6.73
CA THR A 9 -30.23 -38.85 5.91
C THR A 9 -30.69 -38.46 4.48
N PRO A 10 -30.62 -39.35 3.47
CA PRO A 10 -29.51 -39.56 2.53
C PRO A 10 -30.08 -39.48 1.07
N PRO A 11 -29.88 -40.39 0.08
CA PRO A 11 -28.78 -41.26 -0.43
C PRO A 11 -28.61 -41.05 -1.99
N PRO A 12 -28.36 -42.06 -2.87
CA PRO A 12 -27.30 -43.08 -2.99
C PRO A 12 -26.61 -43.11 -4.40
N ARG A 13 -25.55 -43.93 -4.56
CA ARG A 13 -25.52 -45.17 -5.38
C ARG A 13 -24.12 -45.50 -5.91
N GLY A 14 -23.58 -46.60 -5.39
CA GLY A 14 -23.18 -47.82 -6.14
C GLY A 14 -21.99 -47.74 -7.10
N CYS A 15 -21.27 -48.81 -7.37
CA CYS A 15 -21.19 -50.13 -6.76
C CYS A 15 -20.12 -50.90 -7.56
N ASN A 16 -19.51 -51.88 -6.88
CA ASN A 16 -18.84 -53.07 -7.42
C ASN A 16 -17.40 -52.85 -7.94
N GLY A 17 -16.37 -53.51 -7.43
CA GLY A 17 -16.32 -54.72 -6.60
C GLY A 17 -15.74 -55.88 -7.40
N LYS A 18 -14.89 -56.66 -6.73
CA LYS A 18 -14.85 -58.13 -6.63
C LYS A 18 -13.40 -58.58 -6.37
N ILE A 19 -13.08 -59.00 -5.15
CA ILE A 19 -13.21 -60.37 -4.55
C ILE A 19 -11.89 -61.14 -4.71
N GLY A 20 -11.36 -61.63 -3.57
CA GLY A 20 -10.18 -62.51 -3.41
C GLY A 20 -10.39 -63.92 -4.00
N PRO A 21 -9.77 -65.01 -3.47
CA PRO A 21 -9.34 -65.31 -2.09
C PRO A 21 -7.87 -65.81 -2.10
N GLY A 22 -7.20 -66.33 -1.06
CA GLY A 22 -7.50 -66.86 0.27
C GLY A 22 -6.45 -67.95 0.57
N ASP A 23 -6.25 -68.19 1.88
CA ASP A 23 -5.69 -69.41 2.48
C ASP A 23 -4.17 -69.65 2.36
N ALA A 24 -3.44 -70.14 3.37
CA ALA A 24 -3.76 -70.45 4.76
C ALA A 24 -2.45 -70.86 5.48
N SER A 25 -2.46 -70.71 6.80
CA SER A 25 -1.80 -71.58 7.80
C SER A 25 -0.28 -71.63 7.93
N GLY A 26 0.16 -71.59 9.19
CA GLY A 26 1.24 -72.47 9.64
C GLY A 26 2.25 -71.83 10.59
N GLU A 27 2.09 -72.17 11.87
CA GLU A 27 3.06 -72.29 12.96
C GLU A 27 4.53 -71.76 12.86
N GLN A 28 4.97 -71.22 14.02
CA GLN A 28 6.35 -71.13 14.56
C GLN A 28 7.17 -72.44 14.34
N PRO A 29 8.53 -72.53 14.51
CA PRO A 29 9.37 -71.78 15.46
C PRO A 29 10.87 -71.57 15.06
N GLU A 30 11.61 -70.91 15.96
CA GLU A 30 13.00 -71.17 16.43
C GLU A 30 14.20 -71.46 15.51
N GLU A 31 15.31 -70.85 15.94
CA GLU A 31 16.70 -71.33 15.93
C GLU A 31 17.53 -71.37 14.62
N ARG A 32 18.47 -70.40 14.60
CA ARG A 32 19.95 -70.58 14.58
C ARG A 32 20.62 -71.28 13.38
N LEU A 33 21.77 -70.66 13.05
CA LEU A 33 23.01 -71.28 12.54
C LEU A 33 22.98 -71.68 11.06
N ASP A 34 24.00 -71.46 10.25
CA ASP A 34 25.32 -70.85 10.42
C ASP A 34 25.92 -70.77 9.01
N SER A 35 26.83 -69.81 8.81
CA SER A 35 28.00 -69.90 7.91
C SER A 35 27.77 -70.09 6.39
N ALA A 36 28.60 -69.62 5.47
CA ALA A 36 29.77 -68.74 5.42
C ALA A 36 30.12 -68.74 3.91
N SER A 37 30.07 -67.59 3.25
CA SER A 37 31.23 -66.74 2.92
C SER A 37 32.05 -67.21 1.70
N ALA A 38 32.20 -66.32 0.72
CA ALA A 38 33.50 -65.74 0.38
C ALA A 38 33.36 -64.61 -0.67
N ASP A 39 33.51 -63.39 -0.15
CA ASP A 39 34.11 -62.14 -0.68
C ASP A 39 34.64 -62.03 -2.12
N ASP A 40 34.40 -60.86 -2.77
CA ASP A 40 35.39 -59.75 -2.83
C ASP A 40 34.83 -58.41 -3.43
N SER A 41 34.74 -57.38 -2.55
CA SER A 41 34.98 -55.91 -2.72
C SER A 41 34.12 -54.95 -3.59
N PRO A 42 34.07 -53.61 -3.29
CA PRO A 42 34.61 -52.89 -2.13
C PRO A 42 33.64 -51.89 -1.44
N ASN A 43 33.65 -51.86 -0.10
CA ASN A 43 33.21 -50.70 0.67
C ASN A 43 34.41 -49.76 0.78
N LYS A 44 34.48 -48.72 -0.05
CA LYS A 44 35.59 -47.75 -0.03
C LYS A 44 35.40 -46.88 1.22
N HIS A 45 36.19 -47.15 2.26
CA HIS A 45 36.34 -46.25 3.40
C HIS A 45 36.76 -44.87 2.88
N LEU A 46 35.81 -43.95 2.78
CA LEU A 46 36.07 -42.55 2.46
C LEU A 46 36.90 -41.98 3.61
N ASN A 47 38.17 -41.72 3.33
CA ASN A 47 39.08 -41.10 4.28
C ASN A 47 38.92 -39.58 4.19
N ASP A 48 39.06 -38.88 5.32
CA ASP A 48 38.89 -37.42 5.41
C ASP A 48 39.77 -36.68 4.39
N THR A 49 40.99 -37.18 4.17
CA THR A 49 41.92 -36.62 3.18
C THR A 49 41.37 -36.74 1.75
N THR A 50 40.76 -37.87 1.42
CA THR A 50 40.18 -38.10 0.09
C THR A 50 38.94 -37.24 -0.15
N VAL A 51 38.12 -37.02 0.87
CA VAL A 51 36.98 -36.11 0.80
C VAL A 51 37.45 -34.66 0.65
N ALA A 52 38.50 -34.26 1.37
CA ALA A 52 39.08 -32.93 1.27
C ALA A 52 39.72 -32.67 -0.10
N ASP A 53 40.43 -33.64 -0.67
CA ASP A 53 41.03 -33.54 -2.01
C ASP A 53 39.94 -33.42 -3.09
N TYR A 54 38.89 -34.23 -2.99
CA TYR A 54 37.74 -34.17 -3.90
C TYR A 54 37.01 -32.81 -3.86
N LEU A 55 36.79 -32.24 -2.68
CA LEU A 55 36.15 -30.92 -2.54
C LEU A 55 37.03 -29.78 -3.07
N ARG A 56 38.37 -29.93 -3.05
CA ARG A 56 39.27 -28.94 -3.67
C ARG A 56 39.28 -29.04 -5.19
N GLU A 57 39.19 -30.24 -5.75
CA GLU A 57 39.13 -30.47 -7.19
C GLU A 57 37.75 -30.12 -7.79
N HIS A 58 36.70 -30.13 -6.97
CA HIS A 58 35.33 -29.85 -7.38
C HIS A 58 34.64 -28.78 -6.52
N PRO A 59 35.03 -27.48 -6.66
CA PRO A 59 34.45 -26.39 -5.88
C PRO A 59 32.94 -26.19 -6.15
N ASP A 60 32.46 -26.53 -7.34
CA ASP A 60 31.04 -26.45 -7.72
C ASP A 60 30.16 -27.51 -7.05
N PHE A 61 30.77 -28.48 -6.34
CA PHE A 61 30.04 -29.56 -5.68
C PHE A 61 29.07 -29.01 -4.61
N LEU A 62 29.50 -28.05 -3.79
CA LEU A 62 28.66 -27.44 -2.76
C LEU A 62 27.59 -26.51 -3.35
N VAL A 63 27.81 -25.98 -4.56
CA VAL A 63 26.81 -25.19 -5.29
C VAL A 63 25.70 -26.09 -5.85
N ARG A 64 26.06 -27.30 -6.29
CA ARG A 64 25.10 -28.31 -6.81
C ARG A 64 24.34 -29.04 -5.71
N HIS A 65 24.86 -29.03 -4.48
CA HIS A 65 24.27 -29.69 -3.31
C HIS A 65 24.10 -28.72 -2.13
N PRO A 66 23.25 -27.68 -2.28
CA PRO A 66 23.02 -26.68 -1.23
C PRO A 66 22.49 -27.28 0.08
N GLU A 67 21.77 -28.41 0.02
CA GLU A 67 21.25 -29.15 1.17
C GLU A 67 22.34 -29.64 2.15
N LEU A 68 23.56 -29.87 1.66
CA LEU A 68 24.67 -30.27 2.51
C LEU A 68 25.15 -29.13 3.40
N ILE A 69 24.93 -27.87 3.01
CA ILE A 69 25.29 -26.69 3.79
C ILE A 69 24.45 -26.59 5.07
N GLU A 70 23.19 -27.04 5.03
CA GLU A 70 22.32 -27.07 6.21
C GLU A 70 22.70 -28.20 7.20
N THR A 71 23.36 -29.25 6.70
CA THR A 71 23.69 -30.45 7.48
C THR A 71 25.11 -30.40 8.07
N LEU A 72 26.04 -29.70 7.42
CA LEU A 72 27.43 -29.58 7.85
C LEU A 72 27.53 -28.61 9.04
N VAL A 73 27.71 -29.17 10.24
CA VAL A 73 28.00 -28.40 11.46
C VAL A 73 29.49 -28.02 11.45
N PRO A 74 29.82 -26.73 11.33
CA PRO A 74 31.20 -26.27 11.35
C PRO A 74 31.71 -26.21 12.79
N PRO A 75 32.99 -26.50 13.04
CA PRO A 75 33.54 -26.40 14.38
C PRO A 75 33.47 -24.95 14.90
N GLU A 76 33.02 -24.79 16.14
CA GLU A 76 33.09 -23.52 16.86
C GLU A 76 34.57 -23.11 16.94
N ARG A 77 34.90 -22.08 16.15
CA ARG A 77 36.19 -21.38 16.04
C ARG A 77 37.20 -21.76 17.14
N ARG A 78 37.97 -22.83 16.96
CA ARG A 78 39.16 -23.11 17.76
C ARG A 78 40.36 -22.49 17.05
N LEU A 79 40.68 -21.26 17.45
CA LEU A 79 41.97 -20.63 17.16
C LEU A 79 43.03 -21.32 18.04
N ASP A 80 43.49 -22.50 17.64
CA ASP A 80 44.75 -23.06 18.15
C ASP A 80 45.61 -23.42 16.94
N GLY A 81 46.70 -22.68 16.78
CA GLY A 81 47.48 -22.60 15.55
C GLY A 81 48.23 -23.86 15.18
N ALA A 82 48.16 -24.21 13.90
CA ALA A 82 49.25 -24.67 13.04
C ALA A 82 48.67 -24.93 11.63
N ALA A 83 49.38 -24.49 10.60
CA ALA A 83 49.04 -24.59 9.17
C ALA A 83 47.93 -23.62 8.67
N GLY A 84 48.36 -22.61 7.91
CA GLY A 84 47.54 -21.53 7.37
C GLY A 84 46.59 -21.95 6.26
N GLY A 85 45.40 -22.40 6.65
CA GLY A 85 44.22 -22.42 5.79
C GLY A 85 43.33 -21.22 6.09
N VAL A 86 43.07 -20.37 5.09
CA VAL A 86 42.08 -19.28 5.17
C VAL A 86 40.68 -19.91 5.24
N VAL A 87 40.29 -20.39 6.41
CA VAL A 87 38.94 -20.90 6.68
C VAL A 87 38.11 -19.77 7.25
N LEU A 88 37.74 -18.82 6.39
CA LEU A 88 36.80 -17.75 6.67
C LEU A 88 36.17 -17.33 5.34
N ASP A 89 35.02 -17.89 4.98
CA ASP A 89 34.08 -17.09 4.17
C ASP A 89 32.64 -17.60 4.09
N LEU A 90 32.37 -18.91 4.26
CA LEU A 90 30.99 -19.41 4.08
C LEU A 90 30.02 -18.94 5.18
N HIS A 91 30.38 -19.03 6.47
CA HIS A 91 29.54 -18.47 7.56
C HIS A 91 29.40 -16.96 7.46
N ARG A 92 30.47 -16.29 7.04
CA ARG A 92 30.46 -14.84 6.90
C ARG A 92 29.48 -14.43 5.80
N PHE A 93 29.55 -15.07 4.64
CA PHE A 93 28.64 -14.85 3.52
C PHE A 93 27.18 -15.17 3.87
N MET A 94 26.91 -16.31 4.52
CA MET A 94 25.55 -16.67 4.95
C MET A 94 25.00 -15.70 6.01
N LEU A 95 25.81 -15.31 7.01
CA LEU A 95 25.40 -14.33 8.01
C LEU A 95 25.21 -12.94 7.40
N GLU A 96 26.05 -12.53 6.44
CA GLU A 96 25.90 -11.27 5.72
C GLU A 96 24.64 -11.25 4.84
N ARG A 97 24.33 -12.36 4.17
CA ARG A 97 23.08 -12.55 3.42
C ARG A 97 21.87 -12.51 4.34
N LEU A 98 21.85 -13.27 5.42
CA LEU A 98 20.74 -13.29 6.38
C LEU A 98 20.54 -11.92 7.05
N ARG A 99 21.63 -11.22 7.40
CA ARG A 99 21.58 -9.84 7.88
C ARG A 99 21.09 -8.87 6.80
N GLY A 100 21.39 -9.14 5.53
CA GLY A 100 20.85 -8.41 4.38
C GLY A 100 19.34 -8.59 4.25
N GLU A 101 18.87 -9.83 4.27
CA GLU A 101 17.44 -10.19 4.21
C GLU A 101 16.67 -9.63 5.42
N MET A 102 17.22 -9.74 6.64
CA MET A 102 16.61 -9.14 7.83
C MET A 102 16.56 -7.61 7.77
N ARG A 103 17.59 -6.95 7.22
CA ARG A 103 17.55 -5.50 7.00
C ARG A 103 16.46 -5.15 5.99
N GLY A 104 16.40 -5.81 4.85
CA GLY A 104 15.36 -5.57 3.84
C GLY A 104 13.94 -5.79 4.38
N LEU A 105 13.72 -6.83 5.20
CA LEU A 105 12.44 -7.07 5.83
C LEU A 105 12.07 -5.98 6.85
N ARG A 106 13.05 -5.54 7.64
CA ARG A 106 12.86 -4.48 8.63
C ARG A 106 12.59 -3.13 7.97
N ASP A 107 13.32 -2.80 6.92
CA ASP A 107 13.11 -1.60 6.12
C ASP A 107 11.72 -1.61 5.47
N SER A 108 11.28 -2.77 4.96
CA SER A 108 9.93 -2.94 4.41
C SER A 108 8.84 -2.78 5.47
N HIS A 109 9.04 -3.37 6.65
CA HIS A 109 8.11 -3.23 7.77
C HIS A 109 8.03 -1.77 8.24
N ASP A 110 9.16 -1.11 8.41
CA ASP A 110 9.21 0.28 8.86
C ASP A 110 8.60 1.22 7.81
N PHE A 111 8.81 0.95 6.51
CA PHE A 111 8.11 1.63 5.42
C PHE A 111 6.60 1.42 5.46
N LEU A 112 6.12 0.19 5.69
CA LEU A 112 4.69 -0.10 5.80
C LEU A 112 4.05 0.54 7.03
N VAL A 113 4.73 0.53 8.17
CA VAL A 113 4.23 1.16 9.40
C VAL A 113 4.19 2.68 9.25
N THR A 114 5.22 3.30 8.68
CA THR A 114 5.25 4.75 8.46
C THR A 114 4.19 5.19 7.46
N THR A 115 4.07 4.49 6.33
CA THR A 115 3.03 4.73 5.33
C THR A 115 1.63 4.51 5.90
N GLY A 116 1.43 3.42 6.65
CA GLY A 116 0.16 3.10 7.29
C GLY A 116 -0.27 4.15 8.32
N ARG A 117 0.68 4.66 9.13
CA ARG A 117 0.42 5.75 10.09
C ARG A 117 0.09 7.07 9.39
N SER A 118 0.85 7.42 8.36
CA SER A 118 0.61 8.64 7.58
C SER A 118 -0.77 8.60 6.92
N ASN A 119 -1.14 7.47 6.33
CA ASN A 119 -2.46 7.30 5.72
C ASN A 119 -3.60 7.37 6.75
N MET A 120 -3.43 6.73 7.91
CA MET A 120 -4.43 6.78 8.99
C MET A 120 -4.61 8.19 9.53
N SER A 121 -3.52 8.97 9.64
CA SER A 121 -3.57 10.38 10.01
C SER A 121 -4.30 11.21 8.95
N ALA A 122 -4.00 11.00 7.65
CA ALA A 122 -4.67 11.69 6.57
C ALA A 122 -6.17 11.38 6.55
N GLN A 123 -6.55 10.11 6.76
CA GLN A 123 -7.94 9.69 6.85
C GLN A 123 -8.67 10.34 8.03
N ALA A 124 -8.06 10.38 9.22
CA ALA A 124 -8.64 11.03 10.39
C ALA A 124 -8.87 12.53 10.16
N ARG A 125 -7.87 13.23 9.58
CA ARG A 125 -7.97 14.66 9.22
C ARG A 125 -9.10 14.92 8.24
N ILE A 126 -9.27 14.05 7.23
CA ILE A 126 -10.34 14.15 6.24
C ILE A 126 -11.71 13.92 6.88
N HIS A 127 -11.84 12.94 7.77
CA HIS A 127 -13.10 12.72 8.50
C HIS A 127 -13.46 13.92 9.37
N GLU A 128 -12.50 14.50 10.11
CA GLU A 128 -12.76 15.69 10.92
C GLU A 128 -13.13 16.91 10.05
N ALA A 129 -12.45 17.09 8.92
CA ALA A 129 -12.80 18.12 7.93
C ALA A 129 -14.25 17.98 7.41
N VAL A 130 -14.66 16.76 7.05
CA VAL A 130 -16.03 16.51 6.59
C VAL A 130 -17.04 16.77 7.71
N LEU A 131 -16.75 16.35 8.94
CA LEU A 131 -17.62 16.64 10.09
C LEU A 131 -17.74 18.14 10.35
N ALA A 132 -16.65 18.90 10.22
CA ALA A 132 -16.67 20.35 10.36
C ALA A 132 -17.57 21.01 9.30
N ILE A 133 -17.46 20.57 8.04
CA ILE A 133 -18.31 21.05 6.93
C ILE A 133 -19.78 20.74 7.20
N LEU A 134 -20.11 19.52 7.64
CA LEU A 134 -21.47 19.09 7.93
C LEU A 134 -22.08 19.78 9.17
N SER A 135 -21.23 20.22 10.10
CA SER A 135 -21.66 20.87 11.35
C SER A 135 -21.83 22.38 11.21
N ALA A 136 -21.56 22.94 10.03
CA ALA A 136 -21.68 24.37 9.79
C ALA A 136 -23.16 24.85 9.94
N PRO A 137 -23.44 25.85 10.80
CA PRO A 137 -24.82 26.26 11.11
C PRO A 137 -25.45 27.16 10.03
N THR A 138 -24.64 27.78 9.19
CA THR A 138 -25.08 28.63 8.07
C THR A 138 -24.20 28.41 6.85
N PHE A 139 -24.70 28.80 5.67
CA PHE A 139 -23.94 28.70 4.43
C PHE A 139 -22.64 29.53 4.47
N GLU A 140 -22.67 30.73 5.05
CA GLU A 140 -21.47 31.57 5.21
C GLU A 140 -20.41 30.87 6.07
N ARG A 141 -20.81 30.25 7.18
CA ARG A 141 -19.88 29.46 8.00
C ARG A 141 -19.36 28.23 7.29
N LEU A 142 -20.16 27.60 6.42
CA LEU A 142 -19.68 26.49 5.61
C LEU A 142 -18.55 26.94 4.69
N ILE A 143 -18.70 28.09 4.01
CA ILE A 143 -17.65 28.63 3.15
C ILE A 143 -16.40 28.98 3.96
N GLU A 144 -16.56 29.67 5.09
CA GLU A 144 -15.44 29.99 5.99
C GLU A 144 -14.73 28.73 6.51
N THR A 145 -15.47 27.68 6.85
CA THR A 145 -14.90 26.39 7.27
C THR A 145 -14.14 25.71 6.13
N VAL A 146 -14.60 25.83 4.88
CA VAL A 146 -13.88 25.28 3.72
C VAL A 146 -12.61 26.07 3.40
N THR A 147 -12.59 27.38 3.62
CA THR A 147 -11.46 28.24 3.20
C THR A 147 -10.41 28.41 4.30
N ASP A 148 -10.83 28.49 5.56
CA ASP A 148 -9.95 28.75 6.71
C ASP A 148 -9.72 27.47 7.53
N ASP A 149 -10.80 26.86 8.04
CA ASP A 149 -10.67 25.71 8.97
C ASP A 149 -10.07 24.47 8.27
N LEU A 150 -10.43 24.24 7.00
CA LEU A 150 -9.93 23.11 6.22
C LEU A 150 -8.41 23.15 6.05
N ALA A 151 -7.83 24.35 5.91
CA ALA A 151 -6.39 24.50 5.81
C ALA A 151 -5.70 23.97 7.08
N ILE A 152 -6.26 24.30 8.26
CA ILE A 152 -5.77 23.85 9.56
C ILE A 152 -5.98 22.34 9.73
N LEU A 153 -7.18 21.84 9.43
CA LEU A 153 -7.55 20.43 9.64
C LEU A 153 -6.75 19.48 8.75
N LEU A 154 -6.49 19.88 7.50
CA LEU A 154 -5.71 19.08 6.55
C LEU A 154 -4.20 19.30 6.68
N ASP A 155 -3.75 20.25 7.50
CA ASP A 155 -2.33 20.61 7.67
C ASP A 155 -1.72 21.11 6.35
N ILE A 156 -2.47 21.98 5.66
CA ILE A 156 -2.10 22.62 4.39
C ILE A 156 -2.10 24.14 4.57
N ASP A 157 -1.55 24.86 3.60
CA ASP A 157 -1.31 26.29 3.74
C ASP A 157 -2.46 27.18 3.27
N VAL A 158 -3.18 26.72 2.26
CA VAL A 158 -4.29 27.49 1.68
C VAL A 158 -5.36 26.55 1.14
N ALA A 159 -6.62 26.87 1.42
CA ALA A 159 -7.78 26.27 0.78
C ALA A 159 -8.62 27.39 0.16
N THR A 160 -9.01 27.23 -1.09
CA THR A 160 -9.81 28.22 -1.83
C THR A 160 -10.93 27.53 -2.56
N LEU A 161 -12.09 28.18 -2.58
CA LEU A 161 -13.23 27.75 -3.37
C LEU A 161 -13.39 28.72 -4.54
N CYS A 162 -13.33 28.21 -5.76
CA CYS A 162 -13.49 29.00 -6.97
C CYS A 162 -14.79 28.61 -7.67
N VAL A 163 -15.53 29.59 -8.19
CA VAL A 163 -16.74 29.36 -8.99
C VAL A 163 -16.61 30.14 -10.29
N GLU A 164 -16.87 29.46 -11.42
CA GLU A 164 -16.88 30.13 -12.71
C GLU A 164 -18.03 31.14 -12.81
N ARG A 165 -17.79 32.26 -13.48
CA ARG A 165 -18.87 33.19 -13.85
C ARG A 165 -19.89 32.49 -14.74
N ARG A 166 -21.14 32.94 -14.71
CA ARG A 166 -22.14 32.48 -15.69
C ARG A 166 -21.86 33.20 -17.02
N ALA A 167 -21.98 32.50 -18.14
CA ALA A 167 -21.78 33.12 -19.47
C ALA A 167 -22.73 34.31 -19.72
N GLU A 168 -23.90 34.29 -19.09
CA GLU A 168 -24.93 35.33 -19.12
C GLU A 168 -24.54 36.60 -18.32
N ASP A 169 -23.58 36.49 -17.39
CA ASP A 169 -23.14 37.59 -16.52
C ASP A 169 -21.92 38.34 -17.09
N ILE A 170 -21.39 37.92 -18.26
CA ILE A 170 -20.18 38.51 -18.87
C ILE A 170 -20.45 39.97 -19.29
N ASP A 171 -21.66 40.28 -19.76
CA ASP A 171 -22.04 41.63 -20.20
C ASP A 171 -22.24 42.63 -19.03
N ALA A 172 -22.35 42.14 -17.78
CA ALA A 172 -22.46 42.99 -16.59
C ALA A 172 -21.10 43.40 -15.99
N SER A 173 -19.99 42.98 -16.61
CA SER A 173 -18.64 43.07 -16.04
C SER A 173 -17.79 44.27 -16.47
N GLU A 174 -18.38 45.29 -17.12
CA GLU A 174 -17.70 46.60 -17.30
C GLU A 174 -17.43 47.34 -15.98
N PHE A 175 -18.01 46.86 -14.87
CA PHE A 175 -17.61 47.26 -13.53
C PHE A 175 -16.59 46.27 -12.97
N GLU A 176 -15.36 46.78 -12.81
CA GLU A 176 -14.26 46.17 -12.09
C GLU A 176 -14.72 45.30 -10.92
N GLY A 177 -14.26 44.04 -10.89
CA GLY A 177 -14.19 43.25 -9.67
C GLY A 177 -15.48 43.18 -8.86
N GLY A 178 -16.49 42.49 -9.38
CA GLY A 178 -17.58 41.97 -8.55
C GLY A 178 -17.04 40.92 -7.56
N GLU A 179 -16.32 41.39 -6.53
CA GLU A 179 -15.86 40.57 -5.41
C GLU A 179 -17.07 39.87 -4.82
N ILE A 180 -17.04 38.53 -4.82
CA ILE A 180 -17.88 37.82 -3.89
C ILE A 180 -17.43 38.28 -2.51
N LYS A 181 -18.34 38.91 -1.78
CA LYS A 181 -18.09 39.48 -0.45
C LYS A 181 -17.81 38.40 0.62
N VAL A 182 -17.79 37.12 0.23
CA VAL A 182 -17.49 35.98 1.09
C VAL A 182 -16.01 35.68 0.95
N ARG A 183 -15.28 35.89 2.03
CA ARG A 183 -13.84 35.68 2.11
C ARG A 183 -13.51 34.22 1.72
N GLY A 184 -12.56 34.04 0.80
CA GLY A 184 -12.10 32.71 0.33
C GLY A 184 -12.91 32.08 -0.81
N LEU A 185 -13.99 32.74 -1.27
CA LEU A 185 -14.72 32.35 -2.47
C LEU A 185 -14.32 33.26 -3.65
N HIS A 186 -13.63 32.69 -4.64
CA HIS A 186 -13.11 33.41 -5.80
C HIS A 186 -14.00 33.22 -7.02
N ARG A 187 -14.28 34.31 -7.76
CA ARG A 187 -14.84 34.20 -9.11
C ARG A 187 -13.73 34.10 -10.12
N VAL A 188 -13.77 33.04 -10.91
CA VAL A 188 -12.84 32.83 -12.03
C VAL A 188 -13.59 32.95 -13.36
N ASP A 189 -12.86 33.25 -14.42
CA ASP A 189 -13.45 33.37 -15.76
C ASP A 189 -13.96 32.02 -16.26
N VAL A 190 -14.94 32.09 -17.16
CA VAL A 190 -15.57 30.91 -17.77
C VAL A 190 -14.50 30.05 -18.43
N GLY A 191 -14.52 28.74 -18.14
CA GLY A 191 -13.56 27.78 -18.68
C GLY A 191 -12.23 27.71 -17.93
N THR A 192 -12.02 28.47 -16.85
CA THR A 192 -10.82 28.35 -16.01
C THR A 192 -10.66 26.94 -15.43
N VAL A 193 -11.74 26.32 -14.97
CA VAL A 193 -11.72 24.95 -14.43
C VAL A 193 -11.38 23.94 -15.51
N THR A 194 -11.83 24.18 -16.75
CA THR A 194 -11.48 23.36 -17.91
C THR A 194 -10.04 23.58 -18.36
N ARG A 195 -9.53 24.82 -18.30
CA ARG A 195 -8.13 25.17 -18.58
C ARG A 195 -7.17 24.46 -17.61
N LEU A 196 -7.52 24.42 -16.33
CA LEU A 196 -6.65 23.87 -15.28
C LEU A 196 -6.68 22.33 -15.22
N LEU A 197 -7.87 21.71 -15.26
CA LEU A 197 -8.00 20.25 -15.10
C LEU A 197 -8.17 19.50 -16.43
N GLY A 198 -8.45 20.19 -17.53
CA GLY A 198 -8.92 19.59 -18.77
C GLY A 198 -10.41 19.21 -18.70
N PRO A 199 -11.00 18.68 -19.79
CA PRO A 199 -12.46 18.53 -19.88
C PRO A 199 -13.04 17.44 -18.97
N LYS A 200 -12.28 16.40 -18.62
CA LYS A 200 -12.81 15.20 -17.95
C LYS A 200 -12.20 14.87 -16.58
N ARG A 201 -11.08 15.49 -16.21
CA ARG A 201 -10.43 15.16 -14.92
C ARG A 201 -11.20 15.83 -13.80
N ARG A 202 -11.49 15.06 -12.75
CA ARG A 202 -12.11 15.57 -11.53
C ARG A 202 -11.07 16.05 -10.53
N LEU A 203 -9.96 15.35 -10.43
CA LEU A 203 -8.86 15.68 -9.53
C LEU A 203 -7.56 15.80 -10.32
N LEU A 204 -6.74 16.76 -9.94
CA LEU A 204 -5.38 16.93 -10.42
C LEU A 204 -4.47 17.25 -9.22
N LEU A 205 -3.47 16.40 -8.99
CA LEU A 205 -2.43 16.62 -7.98
C LEU A 205 -1.16 17.06 -8.70
N ARG A 206 -0.49 18.11 -8.20
CA ARG A 206 0.74 18.64 -8.78
C ARG A 206 1.79 18.81 -7.69
N GLU A 207 2.90 18.11 -7.86
CA GLU A 207 3.98 18.06 -6.87
C GLU A 207 4.86 19.31 -6.87
N GLU A 208 5.02 19.95 -8.03
CA GLU A 208 5.83 21.16 -8.19
C GLU A 208 5.18 22.13 -9.18
N ILE A 209 4.75 23.29 -8.67
CA ILE A 209 4.13 24.36 -9.45
C ILE A 209 4.52 25.74 -8.93
N ALA A 210 4.30 26.76 -9.76
CA ALA A 210 4.06 28.11 -9.27
C ALA A 210 2.54 28.30 -9.09
N GLY A 211 2.12 28.76 -7.91
CA GLY A 211 0.70 29.02 -7.65
C GLY A 211 0.08 29.99 -8.65
N ASP A 212 -1.15 29.70 -9.08
CA ASP A 212 -1.94 30.55 -9.97
C ASP A 212 -2.64 31.66 -9.15
N ILE A 213 -2.43 32.92 -9.54
CA ILE A 213 -3.03 34.09 -8.87
C ILE A 213 -4.56 34.08 -8.98
N ASP A 214 -5.10 33.53 -10.07
CA ASP A 214 -6.55 33.48 -10.30
C ASP A 214 -7.24 32.51 -9.33
N VAL A 215 -6.50 31.52 -8.84
CA VAL A 215 -7.03 30.45 -7.96
C VAL A 215 -6.72 30.73 -6.50
N PHE A 216 -5.46 31.04 -6.18
CA PHE A 216 -4.99 31.21 -4.80
C PHE A 216 -4.90 32.67 -4.36
N GLY A 217 -5.20 33.63 -5.25
CA GLY A 217 -5.16 35.05 -4.95
C GLY A 217 -3.80 35.49 -4.41
N PRO A 218 -3.77 36.36 -3.37
CA PRO A 218 -2.53 36.83 -2.75
C PRO A 218 -1.60 35.73 -2.23
N MET A 219 -2.13 34.52 -1.97
CA MET A 219 -1.37 33.40 -1.42
C MET A 219 -0.69 32.55 -2.50
N ALA A 220 -0.92 32.83 -3.78
CA ALA A 220 -0.34 32.08 -4.91
C ALA A 220 1.20 32.00 -4.85
N GLY A 221 1.87 33.05 -4.38
CA GLY A 221 3.34 33.06 -4.26
C GLY A 221 3.90 32.03 -3.28
N LEU A 222 3.10 31.58 -2.31
CA LEU A 222 3.47 30.59 -1.31
C LEU A 222 3.29 29.16 -1.82
N VAL A 223 2.35 28.94 -2.74
CA VAL A 223 2.02 27.59 -3.23
C VAL A 223 3.14 27.04 -4.09
N ARG A 224 3.56 25.81 -3.77
CA ARG A 224 4.57 25.03 -4.49
C ARG A 224 4.08 23.65 -4.90
N SER A 225 3.05 23.14 -4.23
CA SER A 225 2.35 21.92 -4.59
C SER A 225 0.86 22.14 -4.36
N ASP A 226 0.00 21.57 -5.20
CA ASP A 226 -1.44 21.74 -5.05
C ASP A 226 -2.28 20.54 -5.49
N ALA A 227 -3.51 20.51 -4.97
CA ALA A 227 -4.58 19.63 -5.38
C ALA A 227 -5.76 20.45 -5.87
N LEU A 228 -6.14 20.22 -7.12
CA LEU A 228 -7.27 20.87 -7.77
C LEU A 228 -8.41 19.87 -7.95
N ILE A 229 -9.57 20.16 -7.36
CA ILE A 229 -10.74 19.28 -7.37
C ILE A 229 -11.95 19.98 -7.99
N ARG A 230 -12.41 19.48 -9.14
CA ARG A 230 -13.67 19.92 -9.75
C ARG A 230 -14.83 19.48 -8.88
N LEU A 231 -15.65 20.46 -8.49
CA LEU A 231 -16.90 20.25 -7.78
C LEU A 231 -18.07 20.29 -8.75
N SER A 232 -18.90 19.25 -8.73
CA SER A 232 -20.14 19.14 -9.50
C SER A 232 -21.34 19.25 -8.57
N ILE A 233 -21.74 20.47 -8.25
CA ILE A 233 -22.84 20.74 -7.29
C ILE A 233 -24.20 20.38 -7.91
N SER A 234 -24.45 20.83 -9.13
CA SER A 234 -25.67 20.55 -9.90
C SER A 234 -25.46 20.80 -11.39
N PRO A 235 -26.26 20.19 -12.31
CA PRO A 235 -26.20 20.48 -13.74
C PRO A 235 -26.52 21.94 -14.11
N VAL A 236 -27.24 22.67 -13.23
CA VAL A 236 -27.66 24.05 -13.47
C VAL A 236 -26.74 25.10 -12.83
N THR A 237 -25.79 24.67 -11.99
CA THR A 237 -24.81 25.57 -11.37
C THR A 237 -23.56 25.70 -12.23
N PRO A 238 -22.91 26.88 -12.26
CA PRO A 238 -21.61 27.03 -12.89
C PRO A 238 -20.58 26.03 -12.32
N PRO A 239 -19.58 25.60 -13.10
CA PRO A 239 -18.50 24.76 -12.60
C PRO A 239 -17.80 25.42 -11.40
N ALA A 240 -17.52 24.60 -10.39
CA ALA A 240 -16.78 25.01 -9.20
C ALA A 240 -15.51 24.18 -9.02
N LEU A 241 -14.55 24.73 -8.30
CA LEU A 241 -13.22 24.18 -8.07
C LEU A 241 -12.83 24.39 -6.62
N LEU A 242 -12.48 23.31 -5.93
CA LEU A 242 -11.76 23.36 -4.66
C LEU A 242 -10.27 23.27 -4.97
N ALA A 243 -9.50 24.25 -4.52
CA ALA A 243 -8.06 24.27 -4.69
C ALA A 243 -7.37 24.29 -3.33
N LEU A 244 -6.54 23.28 -3.09
CA LEU A 244 -5.77 23.08 -1.87
C LEU A 244 -4.29 23.28 -2.20
N GLY A 245 -3.63 24.22 -1.53
CA GLY A 245 -2.24 24.57 -1.79
C GLY A 245 -1.35 24.32 -0.58
N ALA A 246 -0.12 23.89 -0.86
CA ALA A 246 0.94 23.69 0.12
C ALA A 246 2.25 24.36 -0.33
N ARG A 247 3.02 24.84 0.63
CA ARG A 247 4.36 25.44 0.48
C ARG A 247 5.44 24.39 0.26
N GLN A 248 5.21 23.18 0.74
CA GLN A 248 6.12 22.06 0.58
C GLN A 248 5.96 21.44 -0.82
N VAL A 249 7.07 21.36 -1.55
CA VAL A 249 7.15 20.60 -2.80
C VAL A 249 6.91 19.12 -2.50
N GLY A 250 6.07 18.47 -3.30
CA GLY A 250 5.71 17.06 -3.10
C GLY A 250 4.66 16.81 -2.01
N ALA A 251 4.04 17.85 -1.43
CA ALA A 251 2.92 17.65 -0.51
C ALA A 251 1.73 16.94 -1.19
N PHE A 252 1.52 17.20 -2.48
CA PHE A 252 0.55 16.50 -3.33
C PHE A 252 1.26 15.80 -4.48
N HIS A 253 1.48 14.50 -4.35
CA HIS A 253 2.08 13.69 -5.41
C HIS A 253 1.02 13.06 -6.34
N PRO A 254 1.25 13.03 -7.67
CA PRO A 254 0.34 12.38 -8.61
C PRO A 254 0.09 10.89 -8.36
N GLN A 255 1.02 10.19 -7.69
CA GLN A 255 0.89 8.78 -7.33
C GLN A 255 0.26 8.55 -5.94
N GLN A 256 -0.05 9.62 -5.20
CA GLN A 256 -0.76 9.52 -3.93
C GLN A 256 -2.22 9.08 -4.16
N GLY A 257 -2.77 8.31 -3.22
CA GLY A 257 -4.20 7.98 -3.22
C GLY A 257 -5.07 9.24 -3.23
N SER A 258 -5.97 9.33 -4.20
CA SER A 258 -6.91 10.44 -4.39
C SER A 258 -8.22 10.27 -3.64
N GLU A 259 -8.47 9.09 -3.10
CA GLU A 259 -9.80 8.63 -2.67
C GLU A 259 -10.35 9.47 -1.53
N LEU A 260 -9.47 9.88 -0.60
CA LEU A 260 -9.85 10.73 0.54
C LEU A 260 -10.23 12.15 0.10
N LEU A 261 -9.50 12.71 -0.86
CA LEU A 261 -9.81 14.04 -1.42
C LEU A 261 -11.09 14.00 -2.25
N GLU A 262 -11.32 12.92 -2.99
CA GLU A 262 -12.58 12.70 -3.71
C GLU A 262 -13.77 12.54 -2.76
N PHE A 263 -13.58 11.86 -1.63
CA PHE A 263 -14.59 11.74 -0.59
C PHE A 263 -14.93 13.10 0.05
N LEU A 264 -13.92 13.89 0.39
CA LEU A 264 -14.10 15.26 0.89
C LEU A 264 -14.89 16.11 -0.11
N ALA A 265 -14.47 16.12 -1.38
CA ALA A 265 -15.11 16.91 -2.42
C ALA A 265 -16.58 16.49 -2.66
N ARG A 266 -16.85 15.19 -2.67
CA ARG A 266 -18.22 14.68 -2.83
C ARG A 266 -19.10 15.02 -1.63
N SER A 267 -18.55 14.96 -0.42
CA SER A 267 -19.28 15.36 0.79
C SER A 267 -19.62 16.85 0.71
N LEU A 268 -18.65 17.68 0.33
CA LEU A 268 -18.86 19.11 0.13
C LEU A 268 -19.93 19.41 -0.94
N GLU A 269 -19.88 18.74 -2.10
CA GLU A 269 -20.89 18.89 -3.16
C GLU A 269 -22.30 18.63 -2.63
N ILE A 270 -22.48 17.53 -1.87
CA ILE A 270 -23.79 17.16 -1.30
C ILE A 270 -24.25 18.22 -0.29
N THR A 271 -23.36 18.68 0.60
CA THR A 271 -23.70 19.69 1.61
C THR A 271 -24.07 21.01 0.95
N VAL A 272 -23.28 21.48 -0.03
CA VAL A 272 -23.56 22.73 -0.76
C VAL A 272 -24.87 22.61 -1.55
N ARG A 273 -25.14 21.47 -2.19
CA ARG A 273 -26.40 21.22 -2.88
C ARG A 273 -27.59 21.31 -1.94
N ALA A 274 -27.49 20.71 -0.75
CA ALA A 274 -28.53 20.74 0.26
C ALA A 274 -28.83 22.16 0.77
N TRP A 275 -27.82 23.02 0.87
CA TRP A 275 -28.01 24.43 1.23
C TRP A 275 -28.66 25.27 0.13
N LEU A 276 -28.52 24.87 -1.14
CA LEU A 276 -29.01 25.63 -2.30
C LEU A 276 -30.39 25.15 -2.80
N ASP A 277 -31.03 24.18 -2.15
CA ASP A 277 -32.31 23.58 -2.55
C ASP A 277 -32.39 23.22 -4.06
N LEU A 278 -31.29 22.74 -4.62
CA LEU A 278 -31.19 22.44 -6.06
C LEU A 278 -31.86 21.10 -6.38
N PRO A 279 -32.74 21.02 -7.40
CA PRO A 279 -33.45 19.79 -7.78
C PRO A 279 -32.47 18.70 -8.26
N ASP A 280 -32.92 17.43 -8.17
CA ASP A 280 -32.17 16.20 -8.51
C ASP A 280 -31.63 16.16 -9.95
#